data_AF-A0A561XKF6-F1
#
_entry.id   AF-A0A561XKF6-F1
#
_cell.length_a   1.000
_cell.length_b   1.000
_cell.length_c   1.000
_cell.angle_alpha   90.00
_cell.angle_beta   90.00
_cell.angle_gamma   90.00
#
_symmetry.space_group_name_H-M   'P 1'
#
loop_
_entity.id
_entity.type
_entity.pdbx_description
1 polymer ?
#
loop_
_entity_poly.entity_id
_entity_poly.type
_entity_poly.pdbx_seq_one_letter_code
_entity_poly.pdbx_strand_id
1 'polypeptide(L)' 'MADITWDHSPPTTWNAMVNGHAVCSVKRKDIGGWTAAWTDDRLWPAPTHLPRATPQPTRFFGSLEEAKLAVEQVLAA' A
#
# COMPACT_ATOMS: atom_id res chain seq x y z
N MET A 1 15.69 -9.69 0.86
CA MET A 1 14.92 -8.46 1.10
C MET A 1 14.88 -7.71 -0.21
N ALA A 2 13.70 -7.48 -0.76
CA ALA A 2 13.59 -6.61 -1.93
C ALA A 2 13.96 -5.18 -1.49
N ASP A 3 14.82 -4.50 -2.23
CA ASP A 3 15.08 -3.08 -2.00
C ASP A 3 13.84 -2.29 -2.42
N ILE A 4 13.05 -1.88 -1.43
CA ILE A 4 11.84 -1.07 -1.63
C ILE A 4 12.28 0.40 -1.61
N THR A 5 12.03 1.12 -2.68
CA THR A 5 12.20 2.58 -2.73
C THR A 5 10.84 3.26 -2.88
N TRP A 6 10.70 4.43 -2.29
CA TRP A 6 9.45 5.19 -2.35
C TRP A 6 9.61 6.38 -3.28
N ASP A 7 8.98 6.30 -4.45
CA ASP A 7 8.88 7.42 -5.38
C ASP A 7 7.73 8.34 -4.95
N HIS A 8 8.01 9.63 -4.75
CA HIS A 8 6.98 10.61 -4.45
C HIS A 8 6.52 11.26 -5.77
N SER A 9 5.30 10.93 -6.18
CA SER A 9 4.61 11.51 -7.33
C SER A 9 3.63 12.59 -6.83
N PRO A 10 3.97 13.88 -6.96
CA PRO A 10 3.14 14.98 -6.44
C PRO A 10 1.73 14.98 -7.06
N PRO A 11 0.70 15.50 -6.35
CA PRO A 11 0.81 16.24 -5.08
C PRO A 11 0.74 15.36 -3.82
N THR A 12 0.18 14.16 -3.91
CA THR A 12 -0.15 13.34 -2.73
C THR A 12 -0.12 11.83 -2.99
N THR A 13 0.74 11.38 -3.90
CA THR A 13 0.88 9.96 -4.26
C THR A 13 2.31 9.48 -3.98
N TRP A 14 2.45 8.34 -3.34
CA TRP A 14 3.72 7.65 -3.15
C TRP A 14 3.65 6.27 -3.80
N ASN A 15 4.60 5.95 -4.66
CA ASN A 15 4.69 4.65 -5.29
C ASN A 15 5.79 3.85 -4.62
N ALA A 16 5.48 2.64 -4.17
CA ALA A 16 6.46 1.66 -3.75
C ALA A 16 7.06 1.02 -5.01
N MET A 17 8.38 1.14 -5.14
CA MET A 17 9.16 0.62 -6.25
C MET A 17 9.99 -0.56 -5.74
N VAL A 18 9.93 -1.70 -6.42
CA VAL A 18 10.75 -2.88 -6.14
C VAL A 18 11.51 -3.23 -7.41
N ASN A 19 12.85 -3.30 -7.33
CA ASN A 19 13.72 -3.56 -8.49
C ASN A 19 13.45 -2.62 -9.68
N GLY A 20 13.05 -1.37 -9.41
CA GLY A 20 12.72 -0.38 -10.45
C GLY A 20 11.29 -0.47 -11.02
N HIS A 21 10.44 -1.35 -10.48
CA HIS A 21 9.04 -1.49 -10.89
C HIS A 21 8.08 -1.02 -9.80
N ALA A 22 7.08 -0.21 -10.18
CA ALA A 22 6.02 0.19 -9.25
C ALA A 22 5.13 -1.02 -8.91
N VAL A 23 5.08 -1.38 -7.63
CA VAL A 23 4.30 -2.52 -7.13
C VAL A 23 3.09 -2.09 -6.30
N CYS A 24 3.12 -0.90 -5.69
CA CYS A 24 2.00 -0.37 -4.93
C CYS A 24 1.93 1.15 -5.05
N SER A 25 0.72 1.70 -5.13
CA SER A 25 0.48 3.14 -5.10
C SER A 25 -0.28 3.52 -3.83
N VAL A 26 0.25 4.47 -3.07
CA VAL A 26 -0.30 5.01 -1.83
C VAL A 26 -0.75 6.44 -2.11
N LYS A 27 -2.06 6.65 -2.18
CA LYS A 27 -2.66 7.95 -2.52
C LYS A 27 -3.45 8.52 -1.35
N ARG A 28 -3.29 9.82 -1.08
CA ARG A 28 -4.13 10.54 -0.11
C ARG A 28 -5.56 10.63 -0.63
N LYS A 29 -6.54 10.41 0.25
CA LYS A 29 -7.96 10.63 -0.07
C LYS A 29 -8.39 12.02 0.39
N ASP A 30 -9.31 12.62 -0.36
CA ASP A 30 -9.84 13.97 -0.09
C ASP A 30 -10.59 14.03 1.26
N ILE A 31 -11.20 12.91 1.66
CA ILE A 31 -11.88 12.73 2.95
C ILE A 31 -10.93 12.56 4.15
N GLY A 32 -9.62 12.63 3.91
CA GLY A 32 -8.59 12.26 4.88
C GLY A 32 -8.17 10.80 4.77
N GLY A 33 -6.99 10.50 5.32
CA GLY A 33 -6.37 9.18 5.24
C GLY A 33 -5.73 8.84 3.90
N TRP A 34 -5.29 7.59 3.80
CA TRP A 34 -4.45 7.07 2.73
C TRP A 34 -5.00 5.76 2.21
N THR A 35 -4.89 5.53 0.91
CA THR A 35 -5.26 4.25 0.30
C THR A 35 -4.05 3.69 -0.41
N ALA A 36 -3.63 2.49 0.00
CA ALA A 36 -2.64 1.71 -0.71
C ALA A 36 -3.36 0.75 -1.66
N ALA A 37 -2.92 0.73 -2.91
CA ALA A 37 -3.44 -0.10 -3.98
C ALA A 37 -2.29 -0.85 -4.62
N TRP A 38 -2.35 -2.18 -4.64
CA TRP A 38 -1.40 -2.98 -5.41
C TRP A 38 -1.58 -2.69 -6.90
N THR A 39 -0.48 -2.55 -7.62
CA THR A 39 -0.47 -2.36 -9.08
C THR A 39 -0.32 -3.67 -9.84
N ASP A 40 -0.03 -4.76 -9.12
CA ASP A 40 -0.02 -6.14 -9.60
C ASP A 40 -1.28 -6.90 -9.12
N ASP A 41 -1.28 -8.23 -9.24
CA ASP A 41 -2.38 -9.11 -8.81
C ASP A 41 -2.39 -9.41 -7.30
N ARG A 42 -1.59 -8.70 -6.48
CA ARG A 42 -1.59 -8.92 -5.02
C ARG A 42 -2.88 -8.40 -4.39
N LEU A 43 -3.29 -9.09 -3.33
CA LEU A 43 -4.41 -8.69 -2.50
C LEU A 43 -3.93 -8.44 -1.08
N TRP A 44 -4.44 -7.37 -0.48
CA TRP A 44 -4.32 -7.15 0.95
C TRP A 44 -5.05 -8.26 1.70
N PRO A 45 -4.41 -8.86 2.73
CA PRO A 45 -5.09 -9.85 3.56
C PRO A 45 -6.29 -9.21 4.26
N ALA A 46 -7.26 -10.05 4.62
CA ALA A 46 -8.42 -9.64 5.38
C ALA A 46 -7.98 -8.95 6.69
N PRO A 47 -8.60 -7.82 7.08
CA PRO A 47 -8.29 -7.18 8.35
C PRO A 47 -8.56 -8.12 9.52
N THR A 48 -7.72 -8.08 10.55
CA THR A 48 -7.83 -8.99 11.73
C THR A 48 -9.18 -8.89 12.44
N HIS A 49 -9.81 -7.71 12.41
CA HIS A 49 -11.15 -7.49 13.00
C HIS A 49 -12.30 -7.98 12.11
N LEU A 50 -12.03 -8.30 10.84
CA LEU A 50 -13.00 -8.84 9.87
C LEU A 50 -12.36 -9.99 9.07
N PRO A 51 -12.07 -11.15 9.70
CA PRO A 51 -11.36 -12.26 9.05
C PRO A 51 -12.15 -12.92 7.92
N ARG A 52 -13.46 -12.66 7.82
CA ARG A 52 -14.33 -13.12 6.73
C ARG A 52 -14.39 -12.15 5.55
N ALA A 53 -13.78 -10.98 5.65
CA ALA A 53 -13.70 -10.05 4.53
C ALA A 53 -12.88 -10.68 3.40
N THR A 54 -13.33 -10.51 2.17
CA THR A 54 -12.54 -10.94 1.01
C THR A 54 -11.27 -10.10 0.93
N PRO A 55 -10.11 -10.70 0.63
CA PRO A 55 -8.91 -9.95 0.29
C PRO A 55 -9.21 -8.93 -0.81
N GLN A 56 -8.70 -7.71 -0.65
CA GLN A 56 -8.99 -6.59 -1.56
C GLN A 56 -7.69 -6.11 -2.21
N PRO A 57 -7.73 -5.65 -3.48
CA PRO A 57 -6.56 -5.07 -4.13
C PRO A 57 -6.15 -3.73 -3.50
N THR A 58 -7.05 -3.12 -2.71
CA THR A 58 -6.82 -1.84 -2.03
C THR A 58 -7.11 -1.93 -0.54
N ARG A 59 -6.42 -1.11 0.26
CA ARG A 59 -6.62 -1.00 1.70
C ARG A 59 -6.46 0.44 2.16
N PHE A 60 -7.34 0.85 3.07
CA PHE A 60 -7.34 2.18 3.68
C PHE A 60 -6.50 2.20 4.97
N PHE A 61 -5.81 3.31 5.20
CA PHE A 61 -4.95 3.57 6.35
C PHE A 61 -5.17 4.98 6.89
N GLY A 62 -4.94 5.18 8.19
CA GLY A 62 -5.11 6.49 8.84
C GLY A 62 -3.99 7.46 8.47
N SER A 63 -2.76 6.96 8.34
CA SER A 63 -1.57 7.76 8.03
C SER A 63 -0.75 7.21 6.86
N LEU A 64 0.12 8.05 6.30
CA LEU A 64 1.05 7.65 5.25
C LEU A 64 2.05 6.63 5.78
N GLU A 65 2.54 6.83 7.00
CA GLU A 65 3.52 5.96 7.64
C GLU A 65 2.97 4.55 7.86
N GLU A 66 1.71 4.45 8.33
CA GLU A 66 1.02 3.16 8.45
C GLU A 66 0.87 2.45 7.11
N ALA A 67 0.49 3.19 6.06
CA ALA A 67 0.36 2.62 4.72
C ALA A 67 1.70 2.11 4.19
N LYS A 68 2.79 2.89 4.34
CA LYS A 68 4.12 2.50 3.89
C LYS A 68 4.64 1.27 4.65
N LEU A 69 4.53 1.28 5.98
CA LEU A 69 4.95 0.15 6.82
C LEU A 69 4.19 -1.13 6.45
N ALA A 70 2.88 -1.05 6.22
CA ALA A 70 2.08 -2.20 5.82
C ALA A 70 2.51 -2.76 4.46
N VAL A 71 2.83 -1.89 3.49
CA VAL A 71 3.35 -2.29 2.18
C VAL A 71 4.69 -3.01 2.34
N GLU A 72 5.60 -2.44 3.14
CA GLU A 72 6.91 -3.03 3.42
C GLU A 72 6.80 -4.39 4.09
N GLN A 73 5.90 -4.56 5.06
CA GLN A 73 5.64 -5.84 5.72
C GLN A 73 5.12 -6.91 4.75
N VAL A 74 4.20 -6.56 3.84
CA VAL A 74 3.69 -7.51 2.84
C VAL A 74 4.75 -7.87 1.80
N LEU A 75 5.65 -6.94 1.46
CA LEU A 75 6.74 -7.19 0.51
C LEU A 75 7.93 -7.94 1.13
N ALA A 76 8.06 -7.90 2.47
CA ALA A 76 9.10 -8.61 3.22
C ALA A 76 8.71 -10.05 3.61
N ALA A 77 7.41 -10.37 3.59
CA ALA A 77 6.85 -11.71 3.83
C ALA A 77 6.97 -12.61 2.60
#